data_AF-A0A1C6ETI6-F1
#
_entry.id   AF-A0A1C6ETI6-F1
#
_cell.length_a   1.000
_cell.length_b   1.000
_cell.length_c   1.000
_cell.angle_alpha   90.00
_cell.angle_beta   90.00
_cell.angle_gamma   90.00
#
_symmetry.space_group_name_H-M   'P 1'
#
loop_
_entity.id
_entity.type
_entity.pdbx_description
1 polymer ?
#
loop_
_entity_poly.entity_id
_entity_poly.type
_entity_poly.pdbx_seq_one_letter_code
_entity_poly.pdbx_strand_id
1 'polypeptide(L)'
;MMSKNLYLRVPDPFDSSTSARLERMGVLQPDGEVNTETMTAFIRIFTGLFFDDLCDFYSDQEQLTVVATAFSELAAQKDCQNIYLLISLQYDTIRKPLPDPIWWLAGCAPALSQFCFGFVERLLSLLNAPANQGKEMITHEIADRCTD
;
A
#
# COMPACT_ATOMS: atom_id res chain seq x y z
N MET A 1 -22.40 -1.19 -38.52
CA MET A 1 -22.35 -1.12 -37.05
C MET A 1 -20.92 -0.85 -36.66
N MET A 2 -20.64 0.29 -36.01
CA MET A 2 -19.29 0.61 -35.56
C MET A 2 -18.85 -0.37 -34.46
N SER A 3 -17.71 -1.01 -34.66
CA SER A 3 -17.00 -1.79 -33.65
C SER A 3 -16.78 -0.90 -32.43
N LYS A 4 -17.43 -1.22 -31.31
CA LYS A 4 -17.09 -0.62 -30.02
C LYS A 4 -15.65 -1.05 -29.73
N ASN A 5 -14.72 -0.11 -29.85
CA ASN A 5 -13.39 -0.27 -29.29
C ASN A 5 -13.56 -0.56 -27.79
N LEU A 6 -13.42 -1.83 -27.43
CA LEU A 6 -13.30 -2.31 -26.06
C LEU A 6 -11.91 -1.92 -25.55
N TYR A 7 -11.64 -0.62 -25.45
CA TYR A 7 -10.68 -0.19 -24.45
C TYR A 7 -11.31 -0.57 -23.12
N LEU A 8 -10.80 -1.63 -22.48
CA LEU A 8 -11.12 -1.96 -21.09
C LEU A 8 -10.82 -0.70 -20.27
N ARG A 9 -11.85 0.09 -20.00
CA ARG A 9 -11.74 1.33 -19.24
C ARG A 9 -11.34 0.93 -17.83
N VAL A 10 -10.20 1.44 -17.35
CA VAL A 10 -9.84 1.32 -15.93
C VAL A 10 -11.05 1.78 -15.13
N PRO A 11 -11.62 0.92 -14.26
CA PRO A 11 -12.84 1.28 -13.55
C PRO A 11 -12.63 2.55 -12.72
N ASP A 12 -13.59 3.47 -12.80
CA ASP A 12 -13.51 4.77 -12.14
C ASP A 12 -13.84 4.59 -10.65
N PRO A 13 -13.07 5.15 -9.72
CA PRO A 13 -13.25 4.87 -8.31
C PRO A 13 -14.53 5.53 -7.79
N PHE A 14 -15.10 6.50 -8.49
CA PHE A 14 -16.35 7.15 -8.15
C PHE A 14 -17.55 6.61 -8.93
N ASP A 15 -17.37 5.54 -9.72
CA ASP A 15 -18.50 4.87 -10.36
C ASP A 15 -19.36 4.07 -9.38
N SER A 16 -20.58 3.75 -9.80
CA SER A 16 -21.56 3.01 -8.98
C SER A 16 -21.17 1.57 -8.69
N SER A 17 -20.08 1.06 -9.27
CA SER A 17 -19.62 -0.31 -9.08
C SER A 17 -18.45 -0.44 -8.10
N THR A 18 -17.95 0.67 -7.52
CA THR A 18 -16.88 0.65 -6.51
C THR A 18 -17.21 -0.23 -5.31
N SER A 19 -18.36 -0.05 -4.67
CA SER A 19 -18.74 -0.86 -3.50
C SER A 19 -18.74 -2.35 -3.83
N ALA A 20 -19.35 -2.73 -4.96
CA ALA A 20 -19.39 -4.11 -5.40
C ALA A 20 -17.98 -4.67 -5.73
N ARG A 21 -17.04 -3.84 -6.21
CA ARG A 21 -15.64 -4.26 -6.40
C ARG A 21 -14.96 -4.55 -5.06
N LEU A 22 -15.09 -3.63 -4.10
CA LEU A 22 -14.48 -3.77 -2.79
C LEU A 22 -15.09 -4.93 -1.98
N GLU A 23 -16.39 -5.19 -2.12
CA GLU A 23 -17.06 -6.37 -1.56
C GLU A 23 -16.49 -7.68 -2.15
N ARG A 24 -16.32 -7.76 -3.47
CA ARG A 24 -15.71 -8.95 -4.12
C ARG A 24 -14.27 -9.20 -3.70
N MET A 25 -13.54 -8.15 -3.33
CA MET A 25 -12.20 -8.27 -2.76
C MET A 25 -12.21 -8.63 -1.27
N GLY A 26 -13.38 -8.65 -0.62
CA GLY A 26 -13.52 -8.85 0.81
C GLY A 26 -13.07 -7.65 1.65
N VAL A 27 -12.83 -6.49 1.04
CA VAL A 27 -12.49 -5.23 1.73
C VAL A 27 -13.71 -4.64 2.41
N LEU A 28 -14.88 -4.75 1.76
CA LEU A 28 -16.17 -4.42 2.36
C LEU A 28 -16.97 -5.68 2.67
N GLN A 29 -17.70 -5.63 3.77
CA GLN A 29 -18.75 -6.58 4.11
C GLN A 29 -20.04 -6.24 3.34
N PRO A 30 -21.00 -7.18 3.24
CA PRO A 30 -22.27 -6.94 2.55
C PRO A 30 -23.13 -5.80 3.13
N ASP A 31 -22.88 -5.41 4.38
CA ASP A 31 -23.53 -4.27 5.04
C ASP A 31 -22.86 -2.92 4.74
N GLY A 32 -21.75 -2.93 3.99
CA GLY A 32 -20.97 -1.76 3.62
C GLY A 32 -19.86 -1.39 4.62
N GLU A 33 -19.72 -2.12 5.72
CA GLU A 33 -18.66 -1.89 6.70
C GLU A 33 -17.31 -2.45 6.22
N VAL A 34 -16.22 -1.82 6.64
CA VAL A 34 -14.87 -2.28 6.28
C VAL A 34 -14.55 -3.58 7.02
N ASN A 35 -14.13 -4.61 6.28
CA ASN A 35 -13.59 -5.82 6.86
C ASN A 35 -12.18 -5.55 7.39
N THR A 36 -12.04 -5.44 8.71
CA THR A 36 -10.78 -5.08 9.37
C THR A 36 -9.66 -6.10 9.14
N GLU A 37 -9.97 -7.40 9.07
CA GLU A 37 -8.97 -8.44 8.85
C GLU A 37 -8.39 -8.35 7.43
N THR A 38 -9.28 -8.28 6.44
CA THR A 38 -8.86 -8.08 5.04
C THR A 38 -8.10 -6.77 4.89
N MET A 39 -8.59 -5.67 5.49
CA MET A 39 -7.93 -4.37 5.42
C MET A 39 -6.53 -4.42 6.04
N THR A 40 -6.35 -5.13 7.16
CA THR A 40 -5.02 -5.31 7.78
C THR A 40 -4.05 -6.04 6.86
N ALA A 41 -4.49 -7.12 6.21
CA ALA A 41 -3.68 -7.84 5.23
C ALA A 41 -3.37 -6.95 4.01
N PHE A 42 -4.37 -6.22 3.53
CA PHE A 42 -4.27 -5.29 2.41
C PHE A 42 -3.22 -4.20 2.66
N ILE A 43 -3.27 -3.54 3.82
CA ILE A 43 -2.27 -2.57 4.28
C ILE A 43 -0.88 -3.18 4.25
N ARG A 44 -0.69 -4.35 4.87
CA ARG A 44 0.63 -4.99 4.96
C ARG A 44 1.24 -5.29 3.60
N ILE A 45 0.43 -5.81 2.68
CA ILE A 45 0.87 -6.16 1.32
C ILE A 45 1.27 -4.90 0.56
N PHE A 46 0.37 -3.92 0.46
CA PHE A 46 0.59 -2.75 -0.38
C PHE A 46 1.64 -1.79 0.19
N THR A 47 1.72 -1.64 1.51
CA THR A 47 2.81 -0.87 2.11
C THR A 47 4.16 -1.58 1.96
N GLY A 48 4.20 -2.91 2.05
CA GLY A 48 5.42 -3.68 1.82
C GLY A 48 5.95 -3.53 0.40
N LEU A 49 5.07 -3.67 -0.60
CA LEU A 49 5.41 -3.46 -2.01
C LEU A 49 5.89 -2.03 -2.26
N PHE A 50 5.16 -1.04 -1.73
CA PHE A 50 5.55 0.36 -1.86
C PHE A 50 6.91 0.64 -1.23
N PHE A 51 7.18 0.09 -0.04
CA PHE A 51 8.47 0.25 0.63
C PHE A 51 9.62 -0.34 -0.19
N ASP A 52 9.44 -1.55 -0.73
CA ASP A 52 10.42 -2.20 -1.62
C ASP A 52 10.71 -1.31 -2.84
N ASP A 53 9.67 -0.78 -3.47
CA ASP A 53 9.78 0.13 -4.61
C ASP A 53 10.51 1.43 -4.27
N LEU A 54 10.28 1.99 -3.07
CA LEU A 54 11.01 3.16 -2.58
C LEU A 54 12.50 2.84 -2.37
N CYS A 55 12.82 1.69 -1.79
CA CYS A 55 14.20 1.25 -1.58
C CYS A 55 14.95 1.00 -2.89
N ASP A 56 14.28 0.42 -3.89
CA ASP A 56 14.84 0.24 -5.23
C ASP A 56 15.11 1.57 -5.94
N PHE A 57 14.22 2.55 -5.75
CA PHE A 57 14.31 3.85 -6.42
C PHE A 57 15.30 4.80 -5.74
N TYR A 58 15.26 4.91 -4.41
CA TYR A 58 16.11 5.80 -3.64
C TYR A 58 17.36 5.07 -3.16
N SER A 59 18.51 5.43 -3.73
CA SER A 59 19.82 4.93 -3.28
C SER A 59 20.32 5.57 -1.97
N ASP A 60 19.65 6.62 -1.49
CA ASP A 60 20.03 7.39 -0.31
C ASP A 60 18.95 7.34 0.78
N GLN A 61 19.38 7.01 2.00
CA GLN A 61 18.55 6.96 3.20
C GLN A 61 17.98 8.33 3.59
N GLU A 62 18.64 9.44 3.22
CA GLU A 62 18.13 10.79 3.48
C GLU A 62 16.79 11.00 2.75
N GLN A 63 16.68 10.56 1.49
CA GLN A 63 15.45 10.69 0.70
C GLN A 63 14.29 9.87 1.29
N LEU A 64 14.57 8.64 1.74
CA LEU A 64 13.58 7.81 2.43
C LEU A 64 13.10 8.48 3.72
N THR A 65 13.99 9.18 4.43
CA THR A 65 13.65 9.92 5.66
C THR A 65 12.75 11.13 5.38
N VAL A 66 12.98 11.85 4.28
CA VAL A 66 12.12 12.97 3.85
C VAL A 66 10.70 12.46 3.55
N VAL A 67 10.58 11.38 2.79
CA VAL A 67 9.28 10.76 2.46
C VAL A 67 8.57 10.30 3.74
N ALA A 68 9.30 9.64 4.64
CA ALA A 68 8.77 9.17 5.92
C ALA A 68 8.24 10.32 6.80
N THR A 69 8.99 11.42 6.86
CA THR A 69 8.63 12.61 7.64
C THR A 69 7.35 13.23 7.11
N ALA A 70 7.22 13.39 5.79
CA ALA A 70 6.01 13.92 5.18
C ALA A 70 4.78 13.07 5.48
N PHE A 71 4.89 11.74 5.41
CA PHE A 71 3.80 10.83 5.81
C PHE A 71 3.45 10.96 7.29
N SER A 72 4.46 11.03 8.17
CA SER A 72 4.27 11.16 9.61
C SER A 72 3.56 12.47 9.99
N GLU A 73 3.92 13.59 9.35
CA GLU A 73 3.30 14.90 9.59
C GLU A 73 1.82 14.91 9.19
N LEU A 74 1.47 14.33 8.04
CA LEU A 74 0.09 14.24 7.58
C LEU A 74 -0.74 13.29 8.46
N ALA A 75 -0.16 12.17 8.92
CA ALA A 75 -0.79 11.29 9.89
C ALA A 75 -1.06 11.99 11.22
N ALA A 76 -0.11 12.77 11.75
CA ALA A 76 -0.31 13.54 12.98
C ALA A 76 -1.46 14.57 12.85
N GLN A 77 -1.65 15.13 11.66
CA GLN A 77 -2.76 16.04 11.33
C GLN A 77 -4.08 15.31 11.05
N LYS A 78 -4.07 13.97 11.03
CA LYS A 78 -5.22 13.13 10.64
C LYS A 78 -5.74 13.44 9.23
N ASP A 79 -4.84 13.82 8.32
CA ASP A 79 -5.19 14.27 6.98
C ASP A 79 -5.15 13.11 5.96
N CYS A 80 -6.21 12.29 5.99
CA CYS A 80 -6.35 11.14 5.10
C CYS A 80 -6.24 11.51 3.61
N GLN A 81 -6.77 12.66 3.21
CA GLN A 81 -6.82 13.06 1.80
C GLN A 81 -5.42 13.38 1.29
N ASN A 82 -4.65 14.16 2.06
CA ASN A 82 -3.27 14.47 1.70
C ASN A 82 -2.35 13.26 1.84
N ILE A 83 -2.61 12.31 2.76
CA ILE A 83 -1.89 11.03 2.77
C ILE A 83 -2.10 10.28 1.46
N TYR A 84 -3.34 10.13 1.00
CA TYR A 84 -3.63 9.43 -0.26
C TYR A 84 -3.01 10.14 -1.47
N LEU A 85 -3.06 11.47 -1.49
CA LEU A 85 -2.40 12.26 -2.52
C LEU A 85 -0.87 12.03 -2.49
N LEU A 86 -0.25 12.01 -1.31
CA LEU A 86 1.17 11.74 -1.18
C LEU A 86 1.54 10.33 -1.65
N ILE A 87 0.74 9.30 -1.32
CA ILE A 87 0.91 7.94 -1.88
C ILE A 87 0.91 8.00 -3.41
N SER A 88 -0.08 8.66 -4.00
CA SER A 88 -0.22 8.79 -5.46
C SER A 88 0.97 9.50 -6.09
N LEU A 89 1.46 10.58 -5.47
CA LEU A 89 2.63 11.34 -5.92
C LEU A 89 3.92 10.52 -5.82
N GLN A 90 4.08 9.69 -4.79
CA GLN A 90 5.24 8.83 -4.66
C GLN A 90 5.25 7.73 -5.74
N TYR A 91 4.10 7.12 -6.03
CA TYR A 91 3.97 6.17 -7.16
C TYR A 91 4.35 6.82 -8.50
N ASP A 92 3.89 8.06 -8.76
CA ASP A 92 4.29 8.82 -9.95
C ASP A 92 5.81 9.08 -9.98
N THR A 93 6.38 9.51 -8.85
CA THR A 93 7.81 9.80 -8.69
C THR A 93 8.68 8.59 -9.00
N ILE A 94 8.32 7.41 -8.48
CA ILE A 94 9.04 6.15 -8.72
C ILE A 94 8.65 5.49 -10.05
N ARG A 95 7.84 6.17 -10.88
CA ARG A 95 7.37 5.74 -12.20
C ARG A 95 6.66 4.38 -12.19
N LYS A 96 5.90 4.11 -11.14
CA LYS A 96 5.04 2.91 -11.04
C LYS A 96 3.57 3.34 -11.01
N PRO A 97 2.67 2.59 -11.66
CA PRO A 97 1.25 2.91 -11.60
C PRO A 97 0.74 2.72 -10.16
N LEU A 98 -0.15 3.60 -9.71
CA LEU A 98 -0.91 3.37 -8.48
C LEU A 98 -1.68 2.04 -8.64
N PRO A 99 -1.52 1.07 -7.72
CA PRO A 99 -2.25 -0.19 -7.82
C PRO A 99 -3.76 0.01 -7.88
N ASP A 100 -4.43 -0.63 -8.84
CA ASP A 100 -5.88 -0.58 -9.02
C ASP A 100 -6.67 -0.77 -7.70
N PRO A 101 -6.31 -1.74 -6.83
CA PRO A 101 -6.95 -1.89 -5.54
C PRO A 101 -6.90 -0.65 -4.65
N ILE A 102 -5.76 0.07 -4.63
CA ILE A 102 -5.59 1.31 -3.86
C ILE A 102 -6.38 2.44 -4.53
N TRP A 103 -6.34 2.50 -5.87
CA TRP A 103 -7.11 3.48 -6.64
C TRP A 103 -8.61 3.43 -6.33
N TRP A 104 -9.18 2.23 -6.26
CA TRP A 104 -10.61 2.05 -5.96
C TRP A 104 -11.03 2.52 -4.57
N LEU A 105 -10.10 2.59 -3.60
CA LEU A 105 -10.41 3.09 -2.26
C LEU A 105 -10.84 4.56 -2.28
N ALA A 106 -10.43 5.35 -3.28
CA ALA A 106 -10.80 6.76 -3.38
C ALA A 106 -12.34 6.98 -3.39
N GLY A 107 -13.11 6.00 -3.87
CA GLY A 107 -14.57 6.04 -3.83
C GLY A 107 -15.23 5.61 -2.53
N CYS A 108 -14.47 5.12 -1.55
CA CYS A 108 -14.98 4.59 -0.29
C CYS A 108 -14.26 5.23 0.89
N ALA A 109 -14.78 6.37 1.38
CA ALA A 109 -14.14 7.15 2.43
C ALA A 109 -13.77 6.36 3.71
N PRO A 110 -14.62 5.45 4.24
CA PRO A 110 -14.26 4.64 5.40
C PRO A 110 -13.06 3.71 5.13
N ALA A 111 -13.07 3.02 4.00
CA ALA A 111 -11.98 2.11 3.62
C ALA A 111 -10.68 2.87 3.33
N LEU A 112 -10.78 4.02 2.65
CA LEU A 112 -9.64 4.91 2.36
C LEU A 112 -8.98 5.40 3.65
N SER A 113 -9.78 5.86 4.62
CA SER A 113 -9.27 6.37 5.89
C SER A 113 -8.51 5.29 6.67
N GLN A 114 -9.11 4.10 6.81
CA GLN A 114 -8.45 2.97 7.49
C GLN A 114 -7.16 2.57 6.77
N PHE A 115 -7.18 2.50 5.44
CA PHE A 115 -6.00 2.21 4.65
C PHE A 115 -4.89 3.25 4.84
N CYS A 116 -5.19 4.55 4.69
CA CYS A 116 -4.20 5.62 4.77
C CYS A 116 -3.46 5.64 6.11
N PHE A 117 -4.17 5.55 7.23
CA PHE A 117 -3.52 5.57 8.54
C PHE A 117 -2.72 4.30 8.80
N GLY A 118 -3.29 3.13 8.53
CA GLY A 118 -2.57 1.87 8.69
C GLY A 118 -1.36 1.75 7.75
N PHE A 119 -1.45 2.34 6.54
CA PHE A 119 -0.35 2.41 5.59
C PHE A 119 0.82 3.21 6.18
N VAL A 120 0.56 4.39 6.74
CA VAL A 120 1.61 5.22 7.35
C VAL A 120 2.23 4.51 8.56
N GLU A 121 1.40 3.96 9.46
CA GLU A 121 1.88 3.19 10.62
C GLU A 121 2.79 2.03 10.18
N ARG A 122 2.37 1.27 9.16
CA ARG A 122 3.17 0.16 8.64
C ARG A 122 4.45 0.63 7.96
N LEU A 123 4.40 1.72 7.19
CA LEU A 123 5.56 2.24 6.47
C LEU A 123 6.63 2.70 7.44
N LEU A 124 6.24 3.46 8.47
CA LEU A 124 7.15 3.90 9.54
C LEU A 124 7.71 2.72 10.32
N SER A 125 6.91 1.66 10.55
CA SER A 125 7.43 0.42 11.15
C SER A 125 8.49 -0.27 10.30
N LEU A 126 8.36 -0.26 8.97
CA LEU A 126 9.34 -0.86 8.06
C LEU A 126 10.63 -0.04 8.01
N LEU A 127 10.53 1.28 7.93
CA LEU A 127 11.67 2.19 7.91
C LEU A 127 12.50 2.17 9.20
N ASN A 128 11.85 1.93 10.35
CA ASN A 128 12.51 1.83 11.65
C ASN A 128 12.96 0.40 11.99
N ALA A 129 12.67 -0.60 11.16
CA ALA A 129 13.11 -1.96 11.41
C ALA A 129 14.64 -2.04 11.24
N PRO A 130 15.39 -2.62 12.21
CA PRO A 130 16.82 -2.83 12.02
C PRO A 130 17.03 -3.77 10.82
N ALA A 131 17.99 -3.44 9.95
CA ALA A 131 18.31 -4.16 8.71
C ALA A 131 18.73 -5.64 8.85
N ASN A 132 18.51 -6.27 10.02
CA ASN A 132 19.06 -7.56 10.43
C ASN A 132 18.06 -8.73 10.41
N GLN A 133 16.95 -8.67 9.66
CA GLN A 133 16.09 -9.86 9.49
C GLN A 133 16.43 -10.68 8.22
N GLY A 134 17.34 -10.20 7.37
CA GLY A 134 17.76 -10.91 6.15
C GLY A 134 18.98 -11.83 6.29
N LYS A 135 19.68 -11.83 7.43
CA LYS A 135 20.92 -12.63 7.63
C LYS A 135 20.80 -13.81 8.58
N GLU A 136 19.76 -13.90 9.41
CA GLU A 136 19.62 -15.02 10.34
C GLU A 136 19.05 -16.31 9.72
N MET A 137 18.48 -16.25 8.50
CA MET A 137 17.95 -17.44 7.85
C MET A 137 19.02 -18.28 7.11
N ILE A 138 20.20 -17.71 6.84
CA ILE A 138 21.28 -18.43 6.13
C ILE A 138 22.25 -19.11 7.12
N THR A 139 22.40 -18.57 8.34
CA THR A 139 23.31 -19.15 9.33
C THR A 139 22.77 -20.45 9.96
N HIS A 140 21.45 -20.65 9.99
CA HIS A 140 20.87 -21.90 10.49
C HIS A 140 20.90 -23.05 9.48
N GLU A 141 21.00 -22.79 8.18
CA GLU A 141 21.06 -23.86 7.17
C GLU A 141 22.48 -24.40 6.94
N ILE A 142 23.52 -23.64 7.32
CA ILE A 142 24.93 -24.08 7.21
C ILE A 142 25.37 -24.86 8.46
N ALA A 143 24.75 -24.62 9.62
CA ALA A 143 25.08 -25.34 10.85
C ALA A 143 24.55 -26.79 10.85
N ASP A 144 23.49 -27.08 10.09
CA ASP A 144 22.84 -28.41 10.06
C ASP A 144 23.40 -29.34 8.96
N ARG A 145 24.30 -28.85 8.11
CA ARG A 145 24.96 -29.65 7.05
C ARG A 145 26.40 -30.07 7.35
N CYS A 146 26.91 -29.77 8.57
CA CYS A 146 28.26 -30.15 9.00
C CYS A 146 28.29 -31.26 10.06
N THR A 147 27.15 -31.91 10.31
CA THR A 147 27.07 -33.13 11.11
C THR A 147 26.45 -34.25 10.28
N ASP A 148 27.26 -34.82 9.40
CA ASP A 148 27.18 -36.21 8.95
C ASP A 148 28.51 -36.63 8.31
#